data_AF-A0A2U1S0V8-F1
#
_entry.id   AF-A0A2U1S0V8-F1
#
_cell.length_a   1.000
_cell.length_b   1.000
_cell.length_c   1.000
_cell.angle_alpha   90.00
_cell.angle_beta   90.00
_cell.angle_gamma   90.00
#
_symmetry.space_group_name_H-M   'P 1'
#
loop_
_entity.id
_entity.type
_entity.pdbx_description
1 polymer ?
#
loop_
_entity_poly.entity_id
_entity_poly.type
_entity_poly.pdbx_seq_one_letter_code
_entity_poly.pdbx_strand_id
1 'polypeptide(L)' 'ILPGGSEGGALFHLARAVCRRAERRMVALAQNEPLSPILIPYMNRLSDLLFTLARAVNREAGIEEIPW' A
#
# COMPACT_ATOMS: atom_id res chain seq x y z
N ILE A 1 11.45 -7.29 -0.30
CA ILE A 1 10.60 -7.94 0.71
C ILE A 1 9.46 -8.63 -0.02
N LEU A 2 9.40 -9.95 0.04
CA LEU A 2 8.30 -10.70 -0.53
C LEU A 2 7.02 -10.43 0.28
N PRO A 3 5.86 -10.21 -0.38
CA PRO A 3 4.61 -9.98 0.32
C PRO A 3 4.20 -11.22 1.12
N GLY A 4 4.15 -11.12 2.44
CA GLY A 4 3.81 -12.26 3.29
C GLY A 4 4.16 -12.01 4.76
N GLY A 5 4.47 -13.11 5.46
CA GLY A 5 4.75 -13.12 6.88
C GLY A 5 3.54 -13.56 7.69
N SER A 6 3.05 -12.71 8.59
CA SER A 6 1.81 -12.91 9.35
C SER A 6 0.57 -12.70 8.46
N GLU A 7 -0.59 -13.19 8.90
CA GLU A 7 -1.87 -12.88 8.25
C GLU A 7 -2.10 -11.36 8.16
N GLY A 8 -1.82 -10.63 9.24
CA GLY A 8 -1.92 -9.17 9.27
C GLY A 8 -0.98 -8.49 8.27
N GLY A 9 0.29 -8.92 8.22
CA GLY A 9 1.27 -8.43 7.25
C GLY A 9 0.83 -8.68 5.80
N ALA A 10 0.33 -9.88 5.51
CA ALA A 10 -0.20 -10.24 4.20
C ALA A 10 -1.43 -9.38 3.80
N LEU A 11 -2.35 -9.13 4.74
CA LEU A 11 -3.50 -8.25 4.52
C LEU A 11 -3.08 -6.81 4.24
N PHE A 12 -2.06 -6.28 4.93
CA PHE A 12 -1.52 -4.96 4.64
C PHE A 12 -0.84 -4.88 3.26
N HIS A 13 -0.14 -5.93 2.84
CA HIS A 13 0.39 -6.02 1.48
C HIS A 13 -0.71 -6.08 0.42
N LEU A 14 -1.79 -6.81 0.68
CA LEU A 14 -2.97 -6.83 -0.19
C LEU A 14 -3.61 -5.44 -0.28
N ALA A 15 -3.84 -4.79 0.86
CA ALA A 15 -4.37 -3.43 0.92
C ALA A 15 -3.49 -2.44 0.14
N ARG A 16 -2.15 -2.55 0.25
CA ARG A 16 -1.22 -1.76 -0.56
C ARG A 16 -1.40 -2.00 -2.05
N ALA A 17 -1.58 -3.24 -2.49
CA ALA A 17 -1.82 -3.54 -3.91
C ALA A 17 -3.15 -2.93 -4.41
N VAL A 18 -4.20 -2.96 -3.59
CA VAL A 18 -5.49 -2.30 -3.88
C VAL A 18 -5.31 -0.78 -3.94
N CYS A 19 -4.60 -0.18 -2.99
CA CYS A 19 -4.31 1.25 -2.94
C CYS A 19 -3.59 1.73 -4.20
N ARG A 20 -2.53 1.01 -4.63
CA ARG A 20 -1.81 1.32 -5.87
C ARG A 20 -2.68 1.15 -7.11
N ARG A 21 -3.63 0.21 -7.11
CA ARG A 21 -4.60 0.06 -8.22
C ARG A 21 -5.58 1.22 -8.26
N ALA A 22 -6.05 1.70 -7.11
CA ALA A 22 -6.89 2.90 -7.02
C ALA A 22 -6.13 4.16 -7.48
N GLU A 23 -4.89 4.34 -7.05
CA GLU A 23 -4.00 5.43 -7.50
C GLU A 23 -3.90 5.46 -9.03
N ARG A 24 -3.65 4.32 -9.69
CA ARG A 24 -3.60 4.24 -11.17
C ARG A 24 -4.93 4.63 -11.83
N ARG A 25 -6.06 4.21 -11.27
CA ARG A 25 -7.39 4.60 -11.77
C ARG A 25 -7.64 6.09 -11.62
N MET A 26 -7.18 6.69 -10.51
CA MET A 26 -7.31 8.12 -10.28
C MET A 26 -6.44 8.94 -11.23
N VAL A 27 -5.22 8.49 -11.52
CA VAL A 27 -4.35 9.12 -12.55
C VAL A 27 -5.02 9.10 -13.92
N ALA A 28 -5.66 7.98 -14.29
CA ALA A 28 -6.41 7.87 -15.54
C ALA A 28 -7.65 8.78 -15.56
N LEU A 29 -8.38 8.87 -14.44
CA LEU A 29 -9.54 9.76 -14.30
C LEU A 29 -9.13 11.24 -14.39
N ALA A 30 -8.00 11.61 -13.80
CA ALA A 30 -7.47 12.98 -13.80
C ALA A 30 -7.16 13.51 -15.22
N GLN A 31 -7.06 12.64 -16.23
CA GLN A 31 -6.91 13.06 -17.63
C GLN A 31 -8.23 13.56 -18.25
N ASN A 32 -9.37 13.16 -17.69
CA ASN A 32 -10.69 13.46 -18.24
C ASN A 32 -11.47 14.44 -17.36
N GLU A 33 -11.24 14.41 -16.03
CA GLU A 33 -11.97 15.22 -15.06
C GLU A 33 -11.02 15.84 -14.03
N PRO A 34 -11.27 17.09 -13.59
CA PRO A 34 -10.49 17.71 -12.54
C PRO A 34 -10.66 16.97 -11.22
N LEU A 35 -9.54 16.54 -10.62
CA LEU A 35 -9.49 15.96 -9.29
C LEU A 35 -8.85 16.95 -8.31
N SER A 36 -9.22 16.83 -7.03
CA SER A 36 -8.53 17.58 -5.98
C SER A 36 -7.03 17.22 -5.97
N PRO A 37 -6.12 18.21 -5.96
CA PRO A 37 -4.68 18.00 -6.12
C PRO A 37 -4.07 17.16 -4.99
N ILE A 38 -4.75 17.02 -3.84
CA ILE A 38 -4.28 16.22 -2.71
C ILE A 38 -4.49 14.72 -2.88
N LEU A 39 -5.40 14.31 -3.76
CA LEU A 39 -5.88 12.92 -3.82
C LEU A 39 -4.81 11.93 -4.28
N ILE A 40 -4.09 12.23 -5.36
CA ILE A 40 -3.02 11.35 -5.87
C ILE A 40 -1.83 11.31 -4.88
N PRO A 41 -1.31 12.44 -4.37
CA PRO A 41 -0.28 12.43 -3.32
C PRO A 41 -0.69 11.67 -2.06
N TYR A 42 -1.95 11.79 -1.64
CA TYR A 42 -2.46 11.06 -0.49
C TYR A 42 -2.43 9.54 -0.71
N MET A 43 -2.94 9.07 -1.86
CA MET A 43 -2.93 7.63 -2.19
C MET A 43 -1.52 7.07 -2.29
N ASN A 44 -0.58 7.86 -2.80
CA ASN A 44 0.82 7.50 -2.85
C ASN A 44 1.38 7.26 -1.44
N ARG A 45 1.16 8.22 -0.52
CA ARG A 45 1.61 8.13 0.88
C ARG A 45 0.89 7.04 1.69
N LEU A 46 -0.39 6.84 1.44
CA LEU A 46 -1.15 5.73 2.02
C LEU A 46 -0.55 4.39 1.61
N SER A 47 -0.16 4.23 0.34
CA SER A 47 0.48 3.00 -0.10
C SER A 47 1.79 2.72 0.67
N ASP A 48 2.58 3.75 0.96
CA ASP A 48 3.82 3.64 1.74
C ASP A 48 3.56 3.34 3.21
N LEU A 49 2.56 3.97 3.81
CA LEU A 49 2.12 3.64 5.17
C LEU A 49 1.72 2.17 5.28
N LEU A 50 0.93 1.65 4.33
CA LEU A 50 0.51 0.24 4.32
C LEU A 50 1.71 -0.72 4.23
N PHE A 51 2.78 -0.35 3.51
CA PHE A 51 4.02 -1.14 3.49
C PHE A 51 4.72 -1.12 4.86
N THR A 52 4.80 0.03 5.50
CA THR A 52 5.38 0.17 6.84
C THR A 52 4.58 -0.61 7.89
N LEU A 53 3.24 -0.57 7.81
CA LEU A 53 2.36 -1.33 8.71
C LEU A 53 2.49 -2.83 8.51
N ALA A 54 2.62 -3.31 7.27
CA ALA A 54 2.87 -4.73 7.01
C ALA A 54 4.11 -5.23 7.77
N ARG A 55 5.19 -4.44 7.71
CA ARG A 55 6.46 -4.75 8.41
C ARG A 55 6.35 -4.62 9.93
N ALA A 56 5.62 -3.62 10.41
CA ALA A 56 5.41 -3.43 11.84
C ALA A 56 4.67 -4.62 12.46
N VAL A 57 3.61 -5.10 11.79
CA VAL A 57 2.83 -6.25 12.28
C VAL A 57 3.59 -7.56 12.17
N ASN A 58 4.37 -7.77 11.09
CA ASN A 58 5.27 -8.93 11.01
C ASN A 58 6.28 -8.93 12.15
N ARG A 59 6.88 -7.77 12.45
CA ARG A 59 7.82 -7.61 13.57
C ARG A 59 7.15 -7.88 14.92
N GLU A 60 5.93 -7.40 15.14
CA GLU A 60 5.18 -7.64 16.38
C GLU A 60 4.79 -9.11 16.54
N ALA A 61 4.52 -9.81 15.43
CA ALA A 61 4.30 -11.24 15.40
C ALA A 61 5.59 -12.09 15.50
N GLY A 62 6.77 -11.46 15.59
CA GLY A 62 8.05 -12.16 15.65
C GLY A 62 8.47 -12.84 14.35
N ILE A 63 7.89 -12.44 13.21
CA ILE A 63 8.18 -13.00 11.89
C ILE A 63 9.19 -12.11 11.15
N GLU A 64 10.28 -12.71 10.70
CA GLU A 64 11.30 -12.00 9.91
C GLU A 64 10.83 -11.75 8.47
N GLU A 65 11.27 -10.62 7.93
CA GLU A 65 10.97 -10.24 6.54
C GLU A 65 11.83 -11.02 5.55
N ILE A 66 11.20 -11.54 4.50
CA ILE A 66 11.91 -12.29 3.46
C ILE A 66 12.42 -11.30 2.41
N PRO A 67 13.74 -11.06 2.28
CA PRO A 67 14.29 -10.24 1.20
C PRO A 67 14.00 -10.90 -0.17
N TRP A 68 14.08 -10.10 -1.24
CA TRP A 68 13.81 -10.62 -2.59
C TRP A 68 14.96 -11.49 -3.08
#